data_AF-A0A2H0V458-F1
#
_entry.id   AF-A0A2H0V458-F1
#
_cell.length_a   1.000
_cell.length_b   1.000
_cell.length_c   1.000
_cell.angle_alpha   90.00
_cell.angle_beta   90.00
_cell.angle_gamma   90.00
#
_symmetry.space_group_name_H-M   'P 1'
#
loop_
_entity.id
_entity.type
_entity.pdbx_description
1 polymer ?
#
loop_
_entity_poly.entity_id
_entity_poly.type
_entity_poly.pdbx_seq_one_letter_code
_entity_poly.pdbx_strand_id
1 'polypeptide(L)'
;MASKAATPTQKTRHHMVPSSRCIINDEHRRGNIRIVPREIHEAWHTIFHNMTPYEIVLCIILLWAPIGFFRKVKLHATWEFSEYKYTLGRKHKLPSRSILVYEEQYNKYPAEWRILFDHKTFLDIIAEVVEYWSPKGYFIDVELHARDNSENFYYEYHHEEKL
;
A
#
# COMPACT_ATOMS: atom_id res chain seq x y z
N MET A 1 -10.16 21.18 -28.37
CA MET A 1 -11.23 21.02 -27.36
C MET A 1 -10.55 20.97 -26.01
N ALA A 2 -10.73 21.98 -25.16
CA ALA A 2 -10.16 21.99 -23.81
C ALA A 2 -10.99 21.07 -22.92
N SER A 3 -10.37 20.06 -22.29
CA SER A 3 -11.02 19.27 -21.26
C SER A 3 -11.33 20.19 -20.07
N LYS A 4 -12.61 20.24 -19.67
CA LYS A 4 -12.98 20.91 -18.43
C LYS A 4 -12.31 20.17 -17.28
N ALA A 5 -11.51 20.88 -16.48
CA ALA A 5 -11.02 20.37 -15.22
C ALA A 5 -12.21 19.87 -14.39
N ALA A 6 -12.14 18.62 -13.94
CA ALA A 6 -13.22 18.00 -13.19
C ALA A 6 -13.43 18.72 -11.86
N THR A 7 -14.69 18.94 -11.47
CA THR A 7 -15.03 19.55 -10.19
C THR A 7 -14.59 18.65 -9.02
N PRO A 8 -13.93 19.18 -7.96
CA PRO A 8 -13.33 18.42 -6.84
C PRO A 8 -14.26 17.53 -6.00
N THR A 9 -15.53 17.40 -6.34
CA THR A 9 -16.58 16.81 -5.48
C THR A 9 -17.05 15.42 -5.90
N GLN A 10 -16.59 14.89 -7.04
CA GLN A 10 -17.02 13.56 -7.49
C GLN A 10 -16.37 12.47 -6.63
N LYS A 11 -17.18 11.62 -5.99
CA LYS A 11 -16.72 10.43 -5.27
C LYS A 11 -16.80 9.19 -6.16
N THR A 12 -15.85 8.28 -6.02
CA THR A 12 -15.75 7.03 -6.80
C THR A 12 -15.54 5.82 -5.89
N ARG A 13 -15.93 4.63 -6.37
CA ARG A 13 -15.68 3.36 -5.68
C ARG A 13 -14.30 2.83 -6.10
N HIS A 14 -13.42 2.66 -5.13
CA HIS A 14 -12.09 2.10 -5.29
C HIS A 14 -12.03 0.68 -4.71
N HIS A 15 -11.35 -0.22 -5.40
CA HIS A 15 -11.05 -1.57 -4.92
C HIS A 15 -9.67 -1.60 -4.27
N MET A 16 -9.61 -1.81 -2.95
CA MET A 16 -8.35 -1.81 -2.19
C MET A 16 -7.43 -2.96 -2.62
N VAL A 17 -8.00 -4.15 -2.82
CA VAL A 17 -7.39 -5.22 -3.62
C VAL A 17 -7.99 -5.17 -5.02
N PRO A 18 -7.18 -5.01 -6.09
CA PRO A 18 -7.66 -4.86 -7.45
C PRO A 18 -8.60 -5.98 -7.90
N SER A 19 -9.62 -5.63 -8.68
CA SER A 19 -10.65 -6.56 -9.14
C SER A 19 -10.10 -7.75 -9.91
N SER A 20 -9.00 -7.56 -10.64
CA SER A 20 -8.29 -8.57 -11.42
C SER A 20 -7.52 -9.57 -10.56
N ARG A 21 -7.41 -9.31 -9.24
CA ARG A 21 -6.68 -10.12 -8.26
C ARG A 21 -7.63 -10.82 -7.26
N CYS A 22 -8.94 -10.69 -7.44
CA CYS A 22 -9.94 -11.40 -6.64
C CYS A 22 -10.37 -12.68 -7.37
N ILE A 23 -10.39 -13.81 -6.65
CA ILE A 23 -10.89 -15.10 -7.13
C ILE A 23 -12.38 -15.22 -6.84
N ILE A 24 -12.83 -14.70 -5.69
CA ILE A 24 -14.22 -14.82 -5.27
C ILE A 24 -15.05 -13.73 -5.95
N ASN A 25 -16.03 -14.17 -6.74
CA ASN A 25 -16.94 -13.29 -7.47
C ASN A 25 -18.23 -13.09 -6.66
N ASP A 26 -18.12 -12.51 -5.47
CA ASP A 26 -19.28 -12.28 -4.60
C ASP A 26 -19.96 -10.95 -4.96
N GLU A 27 -21.30 -10.92 -4.99
CA GLU A 27 -22.11 -9.76 -5.40
C GLU A 27 -21.86 -8.52 -4.51
N HIS A 28 -21.27 -8.74 -3.34
CA HIS A 28 -20.73 -7.71 -2.49
C HIS A 28 -19.36 -8.17 -2.01
N ARG A 29 -18.28 -7.64 -2.60
CA ARG A 29 -16.91 -7.66 -2.05
C ARG A 29 -16.87 -6.91 -0.70
N ARG A 30 -17.61 -7.42 0.29
CA ARG A 30 -17.92 -6.77 1.58
C ARG A 30 -16.61 -6.44 2.26
N GLY A 31 -16.27 -5.15 2.29
CA GLY A 31 -15.03 -4.66 2.90
C GLY A 31 -13.84 -4.43 1.96
N ASN A 32 -13.89 -4.79 0.66
CA ASN A 32 -12.82 -4.50 -0.30
C ASN A 32 -13.03 -3.20 -1.10
N ILE A 33 -14.17 -2.53 -0.92
CA ILE A 33 -14.51 -1.31 -1.66
C ILE A 33 -14.54 -0.14 -0.70
N ARG A 34 -13.84 0.94 -1.06
CA ARG A 34 -13.93 2.22 -0.39
C ARG A 34 -14.47 3.29 -1.33
N ILE A 35 -15.26 4.22 -0.80
CA ILE A 35 -15.66 5.43 -1.53
C ILE A 35 -14.66 6.53 -1.20
N VAL A 36 -13.97 7.04 -2.22
CA VAL A 36 -12.93 8.08 -2.09
C VAL A 36 -13.18 9.22 -3.08
N PRO A 37 -12.62 10.42 -2.85
CA PRO A 37 -12.60 11.47 -3.87
C PRO A 37 -11.95 10.97 -5.16
N ARG A 38 -12.46 11.42 -6.30
CA ARG A 38 -11.98 11.00 -7.62
C ARG A 38 -10.50 11.31 -7.84
N GLU A 39 -10.04 12.48 -7.39
CA GLU A 39 -8.63 12.88 -7.50
C GLU A 39 -7.69 11.92 -6.75
N ILE A 40 -8.10 11.50 -5.54
CA ILE A 40 -7.38 10.50 -4.74
C ILE A 40 -7.39 9.16 -5.46
N HIS A 41 -8.52 8.77 -6.04
CA HIS A 41 -8.66 7.51 -6.77
C HIS A 41 -7.75 7.45 -8.01
N GLU A 42 -7.70 8.53 -8.78
CA GLU A 42 -6.87 8.63 -9.98
C GLU A 42 -5.38 8.68 -9.60
N ALA A 43 -5.00 9.47 -8.60
CA ALA A 43 -3.64 9.51 -8.08
C ALA A 43 -3.19 8.13 -7.58
N TRP A 44 -4.05 7.42 -6.86
CA TRP A 44 -3.78 6.06 -6.38
C TRP A 44 -3.47 5.11 -7.53
N HIS A 45 -4.28 5.10 -8.58
CA HIS A 45 -4.05 4.23 -9.74
C HIS A 45 -2.85 4.64 -10.59
N THR A 46 -2.52 5.93 -10.65
CA THR A 46 -1.29 6.41 -11.29
C THR A 46 -0.04 5.88 -10.58
N ILE A 47 -0.01 5.91 -9.25
CA ILE A 47 1.14 5.43 -8.48
C ILE A 47 1.17 3.90 -8.42
N PHE A 48 0.08 3.26 -8.00
CA PHE A 48 0.10 1.85 -7.60
C PHE A 48 -0.46 0.87 -8.63
N HIS A 49 -1.06 1.37 -9.73
CA HIS A 49 -1.67 0.55 -10.78
C HIS A 49 -2.63 -0.52 -10.22
N ASN A 50 -2.23 -1.78 -10.34
CA ASN A 50 -2.95 -2.98 -9.91
C ASN A 50 -2.15 -3.75 -8.84
N MET A 51 -1.32 -3.08 -8.05
CA MET A 51 -0.70 -3.70 -6.87
C MET A 51 -1.75 -4.02 -5.81
N THR A 52 -1.55 -5.13 -5.10
CA THR A 52 -2.25 -5.39 -3.84
C THR A 52 -1.66 -4.54 -2.70
N PRO A 53 -2.37 -4.32 -1.59
CA PRO A 53 -1.81 -3.59 -0.45
C PRO A 53 -0.48 -4.19 0.05
N TYR A 54 -0.37 -5.52 0.07
CA TYR A 54 0.89 -6.20 0.40
C TYR A 54 2.03 -5.86 -0.58
N GLU A 55 1.75 -5.86 -1.89
CA GLU A 55 2.73 -5.50 -2.93
C GLU A 55 3.15 -4.03 -2.79
N ILE A 56 2.23 -3.12 -2.46
CA ILE A 56 2.52 -1.70 -2.20
C ILE A 56 3.50 -1.56 -1.03
N VAL A 57 3.19 -2.20 0.11
CA VAL A 57 4.05 -2.16 1.30
C VAL A 57 5.45 -2.70 0.98
N LEU A 58 5.54 -3.80 0.21
CA LEU A 58 6.84 -4.32 -0.24
C LEU A 58 7.58 -3.36 -1.17
N CYS A 59 6.90 -2.67 -2.09
CA CYS A 59 7.55 -1.66 -2.95
C CYS A 59 8.15 -0.54 -2.13
N ILE A 60 7.40 -0.01 -1.17
CA ILE A 60 7.88 1.04 -0.28
C ILE A 60 9.13 0.58 0.48
N ILE A 61 9.08 -0.61 1.09
CA ILE A 61 10.17 -1.14 1.92
C ILE A 61 11.42 -1.45 1.11
N LEU A 62 11.26 -2.06 -0.07
CA LEU A 62 12.37 -2.65 -0.82
C LEU A 62 12.95 -1.74 -1.89
N LEU A 63 12.15 -0.82 -2.44
CA LEU A 63 12.54 -0.04 -3.61
C LEU A 63 12.58 1.47 -3.33
N TRP A 64 11.63 1.99 -2.55
CA TRP A 64 11.46 3.44 -2.44
C TRP A 64 12.12 4.04 -1.20
N ALA A 65 12.05 3.33 -0.08
CA ALA A 65 12.71 3.77 1.14
C ALA A 65 14.24 3.71 0.99
N PRO A 66 14.97 4.71 1.52
CA PRO A 66 16.43 4.71 1.49
C PRO A 66 17.02 3.43 2.09
N ILE A 67 18.16 2.99 1.56
CA ILE A 67 18.85 1.80 2.06
C ILE A 67 19.13 1.95 3.56
N GLY A 68 18.68 0.99 4.34
CA GLY A 68 18.86 0.99 5.80
C GLY A 68 17.85 1.84 6.57
N PHE A 69 16.85 2.42 5.90
CA PHE A 69 15.70 3.04 6.57
C PHE A 69 14.99 2.00 7.45
N PHE A 70 14.55 0.87 6.89
CA PHE A 70 13.99 -0.24 7.65
C PHE A 70 15.10 -1.13 8.23
N ARG A 71 15.03 -1.37 9.55
CA ARG A 71 15.95 -2.24 10.31
C ARG A 71 15.33 -3.58 10.63
N LYS A 72 14.01 -3.63 10.79
CA LYS A 72 13.23 -4.84 11.00
C LYS A 72 11.91 -4.68 10.27
N VAL A 73 11.50 -5.73 9.58
CA VAL A 73 10.18 -5.84 8.96
C VAL A 73 9.70 -7.25 9.21
N LYS A 74 8.46 -7.39 9.68
CA LYS A 74 7.65 -8.58 9.51
C LYS A 74 6.31 -8.14 8.94
N LEU A 75 5.86 -8.84 7.91
CA LEU A 75 4.55 -8.67 7.31
C LEU A 75 3.90 -10.03 7.23
N HIS A 76 2.63 -10.06 7.59
CA HIS A 76 1.77 -11.19 7.39
C HIS A 76 0.41 -10.68 6.95
N ALA A 77 -0.01 -11.10 5.75
CA ALA A 77 -1.29 -10.76 5.18
C ALA A 77 -1.98 -12.01 4.65
N THR A 78 -3.30 -12.00 4.65
CA THR A 78 -4.14 -13.02 4.05
C THR A 78 -5.16 -12.35 3.14
N TRP A 79 -5.40 -12.96 1.99
CA TRP A 79 -6.48 -12.52 1.12
C TRP A 79 -7.07 -13.72 0.40
N GLU A 80 -8.39 -13.90 0.59
CA GLU A 80 -9.10 -15.09 0.13
C GLU A 80 -8.36 -16.36 0.58
N PHE A 81 -7.90 -17.20 -0.34
CA PHE A 81 -7.21 -18.46 -0.04
C PHE A 81 -5.67 -18.34 -0.05
N SER A 82 -5.13 -17.11 -0.08
CA SER A 82 -3.69 -16.86 -0.18
C SER A 82 -3.14 -16.27 1.11
N GLU A 83 -1.98 -16.76 1.52
CA GLU A 83 -1.19 -16.23 2.64
C GLU A 83 0.12 -15.62 2.11
N TYR A 84 0.44 -14.42 2.59
CA TYR A 84 1.63 -13.67 2.22
C TYR A 84 2.44 -13.35 3.47
N LYS A 85 3.72 -13.74 3.48
CA LYS A 85 4.63 -13.47 4.59
C LYS A 85 5.93 -12.87 4.09
N TYR A 86 6.40 -11.85 4.79
CA TYR A 86 7.71 -11.26 4.57
C TYR A 86 8.42 -11.03 5.90
N THR A 87 9.72 -11.28 5.94
CA THR A 87 10.57 -10.87 7.06
C THR A 87 11.87 -10.33 6.49
N LEU A 88 12.28 -9.15 6.96
CA LEU A 88 13.55 -8.58 6.57
C LEU A 88 14.69 -9.40 7.20
N GLY A 89 15.45 -10.13 6.37
CA GLY A 89 16.58 -10.95 6.81
C GLY A 89 17.84 -10.73 5.95
N ARG A 90 19.03 -10.98 6.52
CA ARG A 90 20.34 -10.67 5.89
C ARG A 90 20.59 -11.26 4.50
N LYS A 91 19.84 -12.27 4.07
CA LYS A 91 19.89 -12.85 2.71
C LYS A 91 18.58 -12.56 1.98
N HIS A 92 18.42 -11.33 1.53
CA HIS A 92 17.26 -10.93 0.75
C HIS A 92 17.24 -11.64 -0.60
N LYS A 93 16.17 -12.40 -0.86
CA LYS A 93 15.77 -12.62 -2.26
C LYS A 93 15.19 -11.30 -2.73
N LEU A 94 15.76 -10.76 -3.81
CA LEU A 94 15.21 -9.58 -4.48
C LEU A 94 13.72 -9.82 -4.75
N PRO A 95 12.88 -8.76 -4.68
CA PRO A 95 11.48 -8.89 -5.03
C PRO A 95 11.35 -9.47 -6.45
N SER A 96 10.21 -10.12 -6.72
CA SER A 96 9.95 -10.68 -8.05
C SER A 96 10.16 -9.61 -9.12
N ARG A 97 10.58 -10.00 -10.33
CA ARG A 97 10.76 -9.07 -11.45
C ARG A 97 9.53 -8.17 -11.69
N SER A 98 8.34 -8.63 -11.33
CA SER A 98 7.08 -7.89 -11.41
C SER A 98 7.00 -6.68 -10.49
N ILE A 99 7.76 -6.61 -9.40
CA ILE A 99 7.78 -5.47 -8.47
C ILE A 99 8.86 -4.46 -8.87
N LEU A 100 9.99 -4.92 -9.42
CA LEU A 100 11.11 -4.06 -9.84
C LEU A 100 10.73 -3.03 -10.90
N VAL A 101 9.71 -3.29 -11.72
CA VAL A 101 9.23 -2.32 -12.72
C VAL A 101 8.68 -1.01 -12.13
N TYR A 102 8.47 -0.97 -10.81
CA TYR A 102 7.94 0.18 -10.09
C TYR A 102 8.99 0.93 -9.27
N GLU A 103 10.28 0.63 -9.43
CA GLU A 103 11.38 1.23 -8.65
C GLU A 103 11.34 2.77 -8.66
N GLU A 104 11.06 3.38 -9.81
CA GLU A 104 11.04 4.84 -9.96
C GLU A 104 9.63 5.46 -9.91
N GLN A 105 8.61 4.65 -9.59
CA GLN A 105 7.21 5.02 -9.81
C GLN A 105 6.79 6.26 -9.02
N TYR A 106 7.19 6.40 -7.75
CA TYR A 106 6.84 7.57 -6.95
C TYR A 106 7.60 8.84 -7.39
N ASN A 107 8.86 8.70 -7.84
CA ASN A 107 9.66 9.81 -8.37
C ASN A 107 9.13 10.32 -9.71
N LYS A 108 8.53 9.43 -10.52
CA LYS A 108 7.95 9.75 -11.82
C LYS A 108 6.67 10.61 -11.72
N TYR A 109 5.94 10.47 -10.62
CA TYR A 109 4.61 11.08 -10.43
C TYR A 109 4.55 11.87 -9.10
N PRO A 110 5.36 12.94 -8.94
CA PRO A 110 5.48 13.67 -7.68
C PRO A 110 4.21 14.42 -7.29
N ALA A 111 3.37 14.82 -8.26
CA ALA A 111 2.11 15.51 -8.00
C ALA A 111 1.07 14.57 -7.38
N GLU A 112 0.91 13.38 -7.94
CA GLU A 112 0.02 12.32 -7.45
C GLU A 112 0.50 11.78 -6.11
N TRP A 113 1.80 11.61 -5.95
CA TRP A 113 2.39 11.26 -4.65
C TRP A 113 2.01 12.27 -3.56
N ARG A 114 2.13 13.57 -3.87
CA ARG A 114 1.76 14.63 -2.93
C ARG A 114 0.27 14.66 -2.62
N ILE A 115 -0.59 14.39 -3.60
CA ILE A 115 -2.05 14.28 -3.41
C ILE A 115 -2.38 13.16 -2.40
N LEU A 116 -1.68 12.03 -2.48
CA LEU A 116 -1.95 10.87 -1.62
C LEU A 116 -1.36 11.02 -0.21
N PHE A 117 -0.09 11.43 -0.13
CA PHE A 117 0.69 11.28 1.09
C PHE A 117 1.33 12.58 1.59
N ASP A 118 1.28 13.64 0.78
CA ASP A 118 1.89 14.93 1.08
C ASP A 118 3.32 14.79 1.64
N HIS A 119 3.55 15.16 2.90
CA HIS A 119 4.85 15.11 3.58
C HIS A 119 5.04 13.90 4.52
N LYS A 120 4.20 12.86 4.40
CA LYS A 120 4.28 11.66 5.25
C LYS A 120 5.58 10.89 5.06
N THR A 121 6.08 10.29 6.14
CA THR A 121 7.24 9.39 6.06
C THR A 121 6.84 8.06 5.42
N PHE A 122 7.81 7.28 4.94
CA PHE A 122 7.52 5.93 4.43
C PHE A 122 6.84 5.02 5.46
N LEU A 123 7.13 5.21 6.76
CA LEU A 123 6.47 4.46 7.82
C LEU A 123 4.99 4.86 7.94
N ASP A 124 4.69 6.16 7.93
CA ASP A 124 3.31 6.67 7.99
C ASP A 124 2.50 6.22 6.77
N ILE A 125 3.12 6.20 5.59
CA ILE A 125 2.49 5.72 4.36
C ILE A 125 2.15 4.25 4.47
N ILE A 126 3.07 3.41 4.98
CA ILE A 126 2.78 1.98 5.18
C ILE A 126 1.65 1.80 6.20
N ALA A 127 1.68 2.52 7.32
CA ALA A 127 0.61 2.47 8.31
C ALA A 127 -0.75 2.83 7.69
N GLU A 128 -0.80 3.89 6.86
CA GLU A 128 -2.01 4.24 6.12
C GLU A 128 -2.42 3.15 5.12
N VAL A 129 -1.48 2.52 4.43
CA VAL A 129 -1.83 1.41 3.52
C VAL A 129 -2.43 0.24 4.30
N VAL A 130 -1.83 -0.12 5.44
CA VAL A 130 -2.25 -1.24 6.28
C VAL A 130 -3.63 -1.00 6.90
N GLU A 131 -3.85 0.18 7.47
CA GLU A 131 -5.08 0.47 8.24
C GLU A 131 -6.19 1.06 7.39
N TYR A 132 -5.81 1.93 6.46
CA TYR A 132 -6.76 2.57 5.57
C TYR A 132 -6.82 1.75 4.28
N TRP A 133 -5.82 1.71 3.42
CA TRP A 133 -5.96 1.15 2.07
C TRP A 133 -5.96 -0.38 1.94
N SER A 134 -6.37 -1.08 2.99
CA SER A 134 -6.52 -2.53 3.00
C SER A 134 -7.90 -2.95 3.49
N PRO A 135 -8.44 -4.07 2.98
CA PRO A 135 -9.61 -4.70 3.58
C PRO A 135 -9.37 -5.04 5.05
N LYS A 136 -10.42 -4.97 5.87
CA LYS A 136 -10.34 -5.39 7.28
C LYS A 136 -9.92 -6.86 7.34
N GLY A 137 -8.92 -7.16 8.17
CA GLY A 137 -8.36 -8.51 8.30
C GLY A 137 -7.41 -8.91 7.17
N TYR A 138 -7.12 -8.03 6.20
CA TYR A 138 -6.15 -8.30 5.14
C TYR A 138 -4.74 -8.47 5.73
N PHE A 139 -4.28 -7.51 6.52
CA PHE A 139 -3.07 -7.67 7.32
C PHE A 139 -3.42 -8.35 8.64
N ILE A 140 -2.67 -9.38 9.01
CA ILE A 140 -2.82 -10.13 10.26
C ILE A 140 -1.82 -9.60 11.29
N ASP A 141 -0.56 -9.47 10.90
CA ASP A 141 0.48 -8.85 11.71
C ASP A 141 1.46 -8.04 10.85
N VAL A 142 1.86 -6.88 11.36
CA VAL A 142 2.87 -6.01 10.77
C VAL A 142 3.75 -5.49 11.89
N GLU A 143 5.07 -5.64 11.74
CA GLU A 143 6.08 -5.11 12.66
C GLU A 143 7.15 -4.41 11.84
N LEU A 144 7.29 -3.10 12.00
CA LEU A 144 8.26 -2.27 11.29
C LEU A 144 9.09 -1.47 12.29
N HIS A 145 10.41 -1.59 12.18
CA HIS A 145 11.34 -0.72 12.88
C HIS A 145 12.09 0.07 11.83
N ALA A 146 11.98 1.39 11.88
CA ALA A 146 12.62 2.31 10.97
C ALA A 146 13.63 3.21 11.69
N ARG A 147 14.61 3.73 10.95
CA ARG A 147 15.52 4.76 11.42
C ARG A 147 15.65 5.85 10.38
N ASP A 148 15.30 7.07 10.76
CA ASP A 148 15.44 8.28 9.93
C ASP A 148 16.17 9.36 10.72
N ASN A 149 17.19 9.98 10.12
CA ASN A 149 17.99 11.04 10.75
C ASN A 149 18.46 10.79 12.19
N SER A 150 18.78 9.53 12.51
CA SER A 150 19.16 9.04 13.86
C SER A 150 18.03 8.82 14.86
N GLU A 151 16.79 9.13 14.50
CA GLU A 151 15.61 8.79 15.29
C GLU A 151 15.10 7.39 14.92
N ASN A 152 14.57 6.66 15.90
CA ASN A 152 13.99 5.34 15.69
C ASN A 152 12.47 5.43 15.73
N PHE A 153 11.83 4.83 14.75
CA PHE A 153 10.38 4.79 14.61
C PHE A 153 9.91 3.35 14.61
N TYR A 154 8.72 3.12 15.18
CA TYR A 154 8.15 1.80 15.37
C TYR A 154 6.70 1.81 14.93
N TYR A 155 6.31 0.78 14.19
CA TYR A 155 4.92 0.53 13.83
C TYR A 155 4.62 -0.94 14.07
N GLU A 156 3.62 -1.19 14.89
CA GLU A 156 3.10 -2.52 15.16
C GLU A 156 1.60 -2.50 14.90
N TYR A 157 1.13 -3.46 14.12
CA TYR A 157 -0.29 -3.69 13.88
C TYR A 157 -0.57 -5.18 14.05
N HIS A 158 -1.63 -5.48 14.78
CA HIS A 158 -2.15 -6.83 14.94
C HIS A 158 -3.66 -6.81 14.75
N HIS A 159 -4.16 -7.70 13.90
CA HIS A 159 -5.60 -7.83 13.71
C HIS A 159 -6.23 -8.63 14.84
N GLU A 160 -6.94 -7.95 15.74
CA GLU A 160 -7.79 -8.62 16.72
C GLU A 160 -9.15 -8.97 16.09
N GLU A 161 -9.41 -10.26 15.87
CA GLU A 161 -10.79 -10.72 15.67
C GLU A 161 -11.54 -10.57 16.99
N LYS A 162 -12.46 -9.60 17.06
CA LYS A 162 -13.46 -9.60 18.13
C LYS A 162 -14.40 -10.78 17.89
N LEU A 163 -14.24 -11.84 18.70
CA LEU A 163 -15.19 -12.94 18.86
C LEU A 163 -16.59 -12.43 19.22
#